data_AF-A0A9P3EEK3-F1
#
_entry.id   AF-A0A9P3EEK3-F1
#
_cell.length_a   1.000
_cell.length_b   1.000
_cell.length_c   1.000
_cell.angle_alpha   90.00
_cell.angle_beta   90.00
_cell.angle_gamma   90.00
#
_symmetry.space_group_name_H-M   'P 1'
#
loop_
_entity.id
_entity.type
_entity.pdbx_description
1 polymer ?
#
loop_
_entity_poly.entity_id
_entity_poly.type
_entity_poly.pdbx_seq_one_letter_code
_entity_poly.pdbx_strand_id
1 'polypeptide(L)'
;MEGIKQSITIMTDIIEQTVTQEKSNKDKLIELDLSLAKAKKAVDNIESKIKNAKAEIGRLADLKLDGKATDNQQILWKKKKDYRTNLEVSKKAKERVVNNLITEITKLTHEAKKDKKVLDADDQEATFKVPVSDVTKVVLYLLKVTNTQSLKELAEDVAKKFSSFQ
;
A
#
# COMPACT_ATOMS: atom_id res chain seq x y z
N MET A 1 -36.68 -28.70 9.99
CA MET A 1 -35.34 -29.06 9.48
C MET A 1 -34.97 -28.25 8.22
N GLU A 2 -35.92 -27.86 7.37
CA GLU A 2 -35.68 -26.94 6.23
C GLU A 2 -34.93 -25.65 6.58
N GLY A 3 -35.34 -24.90 7.62
CA GLY A 3 -34.75 -23.59 7.91
C GLY A 3 -33.27 -23.63 8.32
N ILE A 4 -32.82 -24.73 8.92
CA ILE A 4 -31.40 -24.94 9.28
C ILE A 4 -30.58 -25.22 8.01
N LYS A 5 -31.09 -26.04 7.08
CA LYS A 5 -30.42 -26.31 5.79
C LYS A 5 -30.28 -25.03 4.96
N GLN A 6 -31.31 -24.20 4.92
CA GLN A 6 -31.32 -22.96 4.15
C GLN A 6 -30.34 -21.92 4.71
N SER A 7 -30.22 -21.85 6.05
CA SER A 7 -29.24 -21.00 6.73
C SER A 7 -27.80 -21.46 6.47
N ILE A 8 -27.55 -22.78 6.45
CA ILE A 8 -26.23 -23.35 6.12
C ILE A 8 -25.84 -23.03 4.68
N THR A 9 -26.75 -23.15 3.71
CA THR A 9 -26.46 -22.83 2.30
C THR A 9 -26.07 -21.37 2.10
N ILE A 10 -26.84 -20.43 2.67
CA ILE A 10 -26.54 -18.99 2.58
C ILE A 10 -25.17 -18.68 3.20
N MET A 11 -24.85 -19.32 4.33
CA MET A 11 -23.57 -19.14 5.01
C MET A 11 -22.39 -19.67 4.17
N THR A 12 -22.52 -20.84 3.54
CA THR A 12 -21.51 -21.38 2.62
C THR A 12 -21.30 -20.47 1.42
N ASP A 13 -22.37 -19.94 0.82
CA ASP A 13 -22.28 -19.03 -0.33
C ASP A 13 -21.54 -17.73 0.03
N ILE A 14 -21.77 -17.19 1.23
CA ILE A 14 -21.07 -15.99 1.74
C ILE A 14 -19.58 -16.29 1.96
N ILE A 15 -19.25 -17.46 2.49
CA ILE A 15 -17.86 -17.89 2.71
C ILE A 15 -17.14 -18.03 1.36
N GLU A 16 -17.74 -18.72 0.39
CA GLU A 16 -17.17 -18.89 -0.94
C GLU A 16 -16.96 -17.56 -1.66
N GLN A 17 -17.92 -16.62 -1.55
CA GLN A 17 -17.78 -15.27 -2.10
C GLN A 17 -16.63 -14.50 -1.44
N THR A 18 -16.48 -14.60 -0.12
CA THR A 18 -15.43 -13.91 0.64
C THR A 18 -14.04 -14.47 0.30
N VAL A 19 -13.90 -15.80 0.26
CA VAL A 19 -12.65 -16.47 -0.14
C VAL A 19 -12.26 -16.13 -1.58
N THR A 20 -13.24 -16.05 -2.48
CA THR A 20 -13.02 -15.66 -3.88
C THR A 20 -12.57 -14.19 -3.99
N GLN A 21 -13.20 -13.30 -3.20
CA GLN A 21 -12.84 -11.89 -3.14
C GLN A 21 -11.44 -11.66 -2.55
N GLU A 22 -11.07 -12.39 -1.50
CA GLU A 22 -9.72 -12.31 -0.91
C GLU A 22 -8.64 -12.76 -1.88
N LYS A 23 -8.88 -13.86 -2.61
CA LYS A 23 -7.95 -14.35 -3.64
C LYS A 23 -7.80 -13.30 -4.75
N SER A 24 -8.90 -12.73 -5.21
CA SER A 24 -8.90 -11.63 -6.20
C SER A 24 -8.11 -10.40 -5.73
N ASN A 25 -8.27 -10.01 -4.45
CA ASN A 25 -7.54 -8.87 -3.88
C ASN A 25 -6.03 -9.15 -3.73
N LYS A 26 -5.63 -10.39 -3.40
CA LYS A 26 -4.22 -10.80 -3.37
C LYS A 26 -3.59 -10.75 -4.76
N ASP A 27 -4.28 -11.25 -5.78
CA ASP A 27 -3.79 -11.23 -7.16
C ASP A 27 -3.60 -9.78 -7.65
N LYS A 28 -4.55 -8.88 -7.36
CA LYS A 28 -4.43 -7.44 -7.65
C LYS A 28 -3.25 -6.78 -6.93
N LEU A 29 -2.99 -7.12 -5.67
CA LEU A 29 -1.84 -6.59 -4.93
C LEU A 29 -0.51 -7.01 -5.58
N ILE A 30 -0.40 -8.28 -6.02
CA ILE A 30 0.78 -8.77 -6.73
C ILE A 30 1.00 -8.00 -8.04
N GLU A 31 -0.07 -7.77 -8.82
CA GLU A 31 0.00 -6.98 -10.06
C GLU A 31 0.43 -5.53 -9.83
N LEU A 32 -0.09 -4.89 -8.78
CA LEU A 32 0.27 -3.53 -8.40
C LEU A 32 1.72 -3.45 -7.93
N ASP A 33 2.20 -4.41 -7.15
CA ASP A 33 3.60 -4.47 -6.70
C ASP A 33 4.56 -4.65 -7.88
N LEU A 34 4.22 -5.51 -8.84
CA LEU A 34 4.98 -5.67 -10.09
C LEU A 34 5.01 -4.37 -10.90
N SER A 35 3.88 -3.67 -10.97
CA SER A 35 3.77 -2.39 -11.66
C SER A 35 4.58 -1.30 -10.95
N LEU A 36 4.59 -1.28 -9.62
CA LEU A 36 5.39 -0.38 -8.80
C LEU A 36 6.89 -0.60 -9.02
N ALA A 37 7.34 -1.86 -9.03
CA ALA A 37 8.73 -2.21 -9.30
C ALA A 37 9.18 -1.73 -10.69
N LYS A 38 8.35 -1.93 -11.72
CA LYS A 38 8.61 -1.42 -13.08
C LYS A 38 8.67 0.11 -13.12
N ALA A 39 7.75 0.78 -12.43
CA ALA A 39 7.71 2.24 -12.37
C ALA A 39 8.95 2.84 -11.67
N LYS A 40 9.39 2.26 -10.55
CA LYS A 40 10.62 2.64 -9.85
C LYS A 40 11.85 2.49 -10.75
N LYS A 41 11.99 1.34 -11.41
CA LYS A 41 13.09 1.10 -12.37
C LYS A 41 13.09 2.13 -13.52
N ALA A 42 11.92 2.58 -13.98
CA ALA A 42 11.83 3.62 -14.99
C ALA A 42 12.32 4.99 -14.48
N VAL A 43 12.05 5.33 -13.22
CA VAL A 43 12.60 6.54 -12.56
C VAL A 43 14.12 6.45 -12.48
N ASP A 44 14.67 5.35 -11.97
CA ASP A 44 16.13 5.14 -11.84
C ASP A 44 16.86 5.30 -13.19
N ASN A 45 16.27 4.75 -14.26
CA ASN A 45 16.79 4.88 -15.61
C ASN A 45 16.79 6.35 -16.09
N ILE A 46 15.77 7.13 -15.75
CA ILE A 46 15.71 8.56 -16.10
C ILE A 46 16.74 9.34 -15.28
N GLU A 47 16.91 9.03 -13.98
CA GLU A 47 17.94 9.66 -13.14
C GLU A 47 19.36 9.43 -13.68
N SER A 48 19.65 8.21 -14.13
CA SER A 48 20.92 7.90 -14.78
C SER A 48 21.13 8.74 -16.05
N LYS A 49 20.09 8.90 -16.88
CA LYS A 49 20.14 9.77 -18.07
C LYS A 49 20.35 11.24 -17.71
N ILE A 50 19.70 11.74 -16.65
CA ILE A 50 19.88 13.11 -16.14
C ILE A 50 21.32 13.32 -15.67
N LYS A 51 21.89 12.36 -14.92
CA LYS A 51 23.28 12.41 -14.45
C LYS A 51 24.25 12.49 -15.62
N ASN A 52 24.06 11.66 -16.65
CA ASN A 52 24.88 11.68 -17.86
C ASN A 52 24.75 13.01 -18.62
N ALA A 53 23.53 13.50 -18.81
CA ALA A 53 23.29 14.79 -19.45
C ALA A 53 23.94 15.95 -18.66
N LYS A 54 23.89 15.92 -17.32
CA LYS A 54 24.54 16.92 -16.45
C LYS A 54 26.07 16.91 -16.62
N ALA A 55 26.69 15.73 -16.68
CA ALA A 55 28.12 15.61 -16.89
C ALA A 55 28.55 16.15 -18.27
N GLU A 56 27.79 15.83 -19.32
CA GLU A 56 28.07 16.30 -20.68
C GLU A 56 27.87 17.82 -20.82
N ILE A 57 26.81 18.37 -20.20
CA ILE A 57 26.59 19.82 -20.11
C ILE A 57 27.76 20.50 -19.40
N GLY A 58 28.28 19.91 -18.32
CA GLY A 58 29.43 20.41 -17.58
C GLY A 58 30.67 20.54 -18.47
N ARG A 59 31.05 19.43 -19.14
CA ARG A 59 32.19 19.43 -20.07
C ARG A 59 32.06 20.48 -21.18
N LEU A 60 30.86 20.62 -21.75
CA LEU A 60 30.59 21.63 -22.78
C LEU A 60 30.57 23.06 -22.22
N ALA A 61 30.19 23.25 -20.95
CA ALA A 61 30.25 24.54 -20.28
C ALA A 61 31.70 24.96 -20.01
N ASP A 62 32.56 24.03 -19.59
CA ASP A 62 33.99 24.30 -19.37
C ASP A 62 34.67 24.77 -20.66
N LEU A 63 34.43 24.06 -21.78
CA LEU A 63 34.92 24.48 -23.10
C LEU A 63 34.43 25.87 -23.52
N LYS A 64 33.21 26.23 -23.12
CA LYS A 64 32.62 27.53 -23.42
C LYS A 64 33.21 28.65 -22.57
N LEU A 65 33.46 28.39 -21.29
CA LEU A 65 34.12 29.33 -20.39
C LEU A 65 35.58 29.57 -20.79
N ASP A 66 36.26 28.53 -21.25
CA ASP A 66 37.64 28.61 -21.77
C ASP A 66 37.74 29.33 -23.13
N GLY A 67 36.62 29.74 -23.73
CA GLY A 67 36.59 30.38 -25.06
C GLY A 67 36.94 29.44 -26.22
N LYS A 68 37.00 28.12 -25.96
CA LYS A 68 37.42 27.09 -26.93
C LYS A 68 36.25 26.35 -27.58
N ALA A 69 35.02 26.67 -27.19
CA ALA A 69 33.83 26.02 -27.73
C ALA A 69 33.52 26.48 -29.15
N THR A 70 33.58 25.53 -30.09
CA THR A 70 33.06 25.69 -31.45
C THR A 70 31.56 25.97 -31.45
N ASP A 71 31.04 26.59 -32.51
CA ASP A 71 29.60 26.85 -32.66
C ASP A 71 28.75 25.57 -32.53
N ASN A 72 29.24 24.46 -33.07
CA ASN A 72 28.60 23.15 -32.94
C ASN A 72 28.52 22.69 -31.48
N GLN A 73 29.57 22.89 -30.69
CA GLN A 73 29.57 22.56 -29.25
C GLN A 73 28.63 23.48 -28.47
N GLN A 74 28.51 24.76 -28.85
CA GLN A 74 27.56 25.68 -28.23
C GLN A 74 26.10 25.31 -28.54
N ILE A 75 25.80 24.89 -29.77
CA ILE A 75 24.49 24.36 -30.16
C ILE A 75 24.18 23.07 -29.40
N LEU A 76 25.16 22.15 -29.32
CA LEU A 76 25.01 20.90 -28.59
C LEU A 76 24.73 21.15 -27.09
N TRP A 77 25.42 22.10 -26.47
CA TRP A 77 25.19 22.49 -25.08
C TRP A 77 23.75 22.94 -24.84
N LYS A 78 23.20 23.80 -25.72
CA LYS A 78 21.79 24.23 -25.65
C LYS A 78 20.84 23.03 -25.77
N LYS A 79 21.03 22.19 -26.80
CA LYS A 79 20.21 20.98 -27.01
C LYS A 79 20.24 20.03 -25.82
N LYS A 80 21.40 19.85 -25.18
CA LYS A 80 21.56 18.99 -24.00
C LYS A 80 20.88 19.58 -22.76
N LYS A 81 20.89 20.91 -22.59
CA LYS A 81 20.10 21.57 -21.54
C LYS A 81 18.61 21.33 -21.73
N ASP A 82 18.10 21.49 -22.94
CA ASP A 82 16.68 21.27 -23.23
C ASP A 82 16.30 19.80 -23.03
N TYR A 83 17.16 18.89 -23.50
CA TYR A 83 17.02 17.45 -23.25
C TYR A 83 16.96 17.11 -21.76
N ARG A 84 17.85 17.68 -20.94
CA ARG A 84 17.82 17.51 -19.48
C ARG A 84 16.51 18.02 -18.88
N THR A 85 16.04 19.20 -19.29
CA THR A 85 14.76 19.74 -18.81
C THR A 85 13.60 18.80 -19.14
N ASN A 86 13.57 18.23 -20.34
CA ASN A 86 12.57 17.24 -20.74
C ASN A 86 12.65 15.96 -19.91
N LEU A 87 13.86 15.50 -19.58
CA LEU A 87 14.06 14.35 -18.68
C LEU A 87 13.54 14.64 -17.27
N GLU A 88 13.77 15.83 -16.72
CA GLU A 88 13.25 16.22 -15.39
C GLU A 88 11.72 16.27 -15.36
N VAL A 89 11.09 16.78 -16.41
CA VAL A 89 9.62 16.74 -16.56
C VAL A 89 9.12 15.30 -16.63
N SER A 90 9.80 14.45 -17.41
CA SER A 90 9.47 13.03 -17.51
C SER A 90 9.63 12.29 -16.18
N LYS A 91 10.70 12.59 -15.42
CA LYS A 91 10.93 12.06 -14.07
C LYS A 91 9.76 12.39 -13.15
N LYS A 92 9.38 13.66 -13.05
CA LYS A 92 8.24 14.11 -12.23
C LYS A 92 6.94 13.40 -12.59
N ALA A 93 6.68 13.20 -13.88
CA ALA A 93 5.50 12.46 -14.33
C ALA A 93 5.54 10.99 -13.87
N LYS A 94 6.69 10.32 -13.92
CA LYS A 94 6.86 8.94 -13.46
C LYS A 94 6.81 8.80 -11.94
N GLU A 95 7.35 9.77 -11.19
CA GLU A 95 7.23 9.82 -9.73
C GLU A 95 5.77 9.93 -9.27
N ARG A 96 4.92 10.68 -10.00
CA ARG A 96 3.47 10.70 -9.73
C ARG A 96 2.83 9.32 -9.89
N VAL A 97 3.22 8.57 -10.93
CA VAL A 97 2.74 7.19 -11.13
C VAL A 97 3.16 6.29 -9.97
N VAL A 98 4.41 6.40 -9.50
CA VAL A 98 4.90 5.66 -8.32
C VAL A 98 4.06 5.98 -7.09
N ASN A 99 3.81 7.26 -6.82
CA ASN A 99 3.02 7.67 -5.65
C ASN A 99 1.57 7.21 -5.72
N ASN A 100 0.96 7.23 -6.91
CA ASN A 100 -0.38 6.72 -7.12
C ASN A 100 -0.45 5.21 -6.83
N LEU A 101 0.51 4.43 -7.34
CA LEU A 101 0.59 2.98 -7.09
C LEU A 101 0.78 2.66 -5.60
N ILE A 102 1.65 3.41 -4.89
CA ILE A 102 1.84 3.25 -3.44
C ILE A 102 0.54 3.52 -2.69
N THR A 103 -0.21 4.54 -3.09
CA THR A 103 -1.50 4.89 -2.49
C THR A 103 -2.52 3.77 -2.70
N GLU A 104 -2.60 3.23 -3.91
CA GLU A 104 -3.52 2.14 -4.26
C GLU A 104 -3.19 0.84 -3.51
N ILE A 105 -1.91 0.46 -3.46
CA ILE A 105 -1.43 -0.68 -2.66
C ILE A 105 -1.77 -0.50 -1.18
N THR A 106 -1.56 0.70 -0.64
CA THR A 106 -1.87 1.00 0.76
C THR A 106 -3.36 0.86 1.05
N LYS A 107 -4.22 1.35 0.14
CA LYS A 107 -5.69 1.23 0.25
C LYS A 107 -6.13 -0.24 0.21
N LEU A 108 -5.71 -1.00 -0.80
CA LEU A 108 -6.05 -2.43 -0.93
C LEU A 108 -5.51 -3.26 0.24
N THR A 109 -4.32 -2.94 0.75
CA THR A 109 -3.76 -3.58 1.93
C THR A 109 -4.60 -3.29 3.18
N HIS A 110 -5.13 -2.08 3.31
CA HIS A 110 -6.01 -1.72 4.42
C HIS A 110 -7.36 -2.44 4.33
N GLU A 111 -7.95 -2.50 3.14
CA GLU A 111 -9.19 -3.25 2.87
C GLU A 111 -9.00 -4.74 3.19
N ALA A 112 -7.94 -5.37 2.68
CA ALA A 112 -7.62 -6.77 2.97
C ALA A 112 -7.39 -7.05 4.47
N LYS A 113 -6.82 -6.10 5.23
CA LYS A 113 -6.64 -6.23 6.69
C LYS A 113 -7.93 -6.02 7.47
N LYS A 114 -8.86 -5.21 6.98
CA LYS A 114 -10.19 -5.02 7.59
C LYS A 114 -11.01 -6.28 7.42
N ASP A 115 -10.97 -6.90 6.25
CA ASP A 115 -11.68 -8.14 5.94
C ASP A 115 -11.17 -9.30 6.82
N LYS A 116 -9.85 -9.38 7.07
CA LYS A 116 -9.27 -10.37 8.00
C LYS A 116 -9.74 -10.24 9.45
N LYS A 117 -10.09 -9.03 9.93
CA LYS A 117 -10.64 -8.84 11.29
C LYS A 117 -12.05 -9.38 11.44
N VAL A 118 -12.81 -9.50 10.34
CA VAL A 118 -14.13 -10.13 10.33
C VAL A 118 -13.98 -11.65 10.46
N LEU A 119 -13.01 -12.24 9.75
CA LEU A 119 -12.72 -13.69 9.81
C LEU A 119 -12.15 -14.16 11.16
N ASP A 120 -11.31 -13.36 11.83
CA ASP A 120 -10.79 -13.68 13.17
C ASP A 120 -11.91 -13.78 14.24
N ALA A 121 -13.09 -13.19 14.01
CA ALA A 121 -14.26 -13.31 14.88
C ALA A 121 -15.01 -14.63 14.64
N ASP A 122 -14.98 -15.15 13.42
CA ASP A 122 -15.67 -16.38 13.00
C ASP A 122 -14.81 -17.64 13.30
N ASP A 123 -13.48 -17.55 13.25
CA ASP A 123 -12.56 -18.64 13.65
C ASP A 123 -12.65 -18.99 15.15
N GLN A 124 -13.07 -18.04 15.99
CA GLN A 124 -13.35 -18.34 17.40
C GLN A 124 -14.59 -19.24 17.54
N GLU A 125 -15.60 -19.09 16.70
CA GLU A 125 -16.80 -19.93 16.71
C GLU A 125 -16.50 -21.37 16.30
N ALA A 126 -15.59 -21.57 15.32
CA ALA A 126 -15.10 -22.88 14.93
C ALA A 126 -14.30 -23.60 16.04
N THR A 127 -13.63 -22.85 16.91
CA THR A 127 -12.81 -23.40 18.00
C THR A 127 -13.65 -23.89 19.19
N PHE A 128 -14.76 -23.22 19.51
CA PHE A 128 -15.54 -23.53 20.71
C PHE A 128 -16.57 -24.65 20.55
N LYS A 129 -16.95 -25.05 19.32
CA LYS A 129 -17.91 -26.14 19.02
C LYS A 129 -19.27 -26.04 19.78
N VAL A 130 -19.61 -24.86 20.29
CA VAL A 130 -20.91 -24.54 20.90
C VAL A 130 -21.31 -23.13 20.43
N PRO A 131 -22.61 -22.85 20.21
CA PRO A 131 -23.07 -21.51 19.86
C PRO A 131 -22.70 -20.53 20.96
N VAL A 132 -21.90 -19.52 20.63
CA VAL A 132 -21.52 -18.43 21.53
C VAL A 132 -22.40 -17.23 21.18
N SER A 133 -23.12 -16.67 22.17
CA SER A 133 -23.99 -15.52 21.91
C SER A 133 -23.19 -14.30 21.42
N ASP A 134 -23.79 -13.45 20.59
CA ASP A 134 -23.13 -12.25 20.04
C ASP A 134 -22.54 -11.34 21.12
N VAL A 135 -23.23 -11.22 22.25
CA VAL A 135 -22.76 -10.48 23.43
C VAL A 135 -21.44 -11.05 23.96
N THR A 136 -21.31 -12.38 23.96
CA THR A 136 -20.10 -13.07 24.42
C THR A 136 -18.95 -12.90 23.42
N LYS A 137 -19.24 -12.90 22.11
CA LYS A 137 -18.24 -12.59 21.06
C LYS A 137 -17.67 -11.18 21.23
N VAL A 138 -18.53 -10.19 21.48
CA VAL A 138 -18.12 -8.80 21.74
C VAL A 138 -17.26 -8.69 22.99
N VAL A 139 -17.64 -9.38 24.08
CA VAL A 139 -16.85 -9.40 25.32
C VAL A 139 -15.46 -10.00 25.11
N LEU A 140 -15.35 -11.15 24.44
CA LEU A 140 -14.07 -11.79 24.16
C LEU A 140 -13.17 -10.95 23.25
N TYR A 141 -13.75 -10.30 22.24
CA TYR A 141 -13.03 -9.37 21.39
C TYR A 141 -12.44 -8.21 22.20
N LEU A 142 -13.25 -7.59 23.06
CA LEU A 142 -12.81 -6.50 23.94
C LEU A 142 -11.64 -6.96 24.82
N LEU A 143 -11.76 -8.12 25.46
CA LEU A 143 -10.68 -8.71 26.27
C LEU A 143 -9.38 -8.91 25.48
N LYS A 144 -9.48 -9.41 24.24
CA LYS A 144 -8.33 -9.64 23.36
C LYS A 144 -7.64 -8.35 22.96
N VAL A 145 -8.39 -7.31 22.55
CA VAL A 145 -7.80 -6.06 22.07
C VAL A 145 -7.22 -5.20 23.20
N THR A 146 -7.71 -5.35 24.43
CA THR A 146 -7.15 -4.68 25.61
C THR A 146 -6.07 -5.51 26.30
N ASN A 147 -5.80 -6.73 25.81
CA ASN A 147 -4.89 -7.70 26.44
C ASN A 147 -5.23 -7.98 27.91
N THR A 148 -6.53 -8.08 28.20
CA THR A 148 -7.07 -8.38 29.53
C THR A 148 -7.70 -9.75 29.54
N GLN A 149 -7.62 -10.47 30.65
CA GLN A 149 -8.09 -11.85 30.75
C GLN A 149 -9.47 -11.97 31.41
N SER A 150 -9.94 -10.88 32.04
CA SER A 150 -11.21 -10.83 32.74
C SER A 150 -11.97 -9.52 32.52
N LEU A 151 -13.30 -9.56 32.68
CA LEU A 151 -14.16 -8.36 32.59
C LEU A 151 -13.77 -7.29 33.62
N LYS A 152 -13.24 -7.71 34.77
CA LYS A 152 -12.73 -6.79 35.80
C LYS A 152 -11.49 -6.04 35.31
N GLU A 153 -10.51 -6.76 34.76
CA GLU A 153 -9.31 -6.14 34.18
C GLU A 153 -9.65 -5.21 33.02
N LEU A 154 -10.62 -5.59 32.19
CA LEU A 154 -11.13 -4.73 31.12
C LEU A 154 -11.72 -3.43 31.65
N ALA A 155 -12.57 -3.51 32.68
CA ALA A 155 -13.17 -2.34 33.30
C ALA A 155 -12.11 -1.42 33.93
N GLU A 156 -11.10 -2.00 34.58
CA GLU A 156 -9.98 -1.26 35.18
C GLU A 156 -9.08 -0.60 34.12
N ASP A 157 -8.78 -1.29 33.01
CA ASP A 157 -7.98 -0.78 31.89
C ASP A 157 -8.70 0.37 31.18
N VAL A 158 -9.99 0.22 30.91
CA VAL A 158 -10.84 1.28 30.33
C VAL A 158 -10.91 2.48 31.28
N ALA A 159 -11.18 2.25 32.57
CA ALA A 159 -11.24 3.33 33.55
C ALA A 159 -9.92 4.09 33.66
N LYS A 160 -8.76 3.41 33.66
CA LYS A 160 -7.44 4.05 33.65
C LYS A 160 -7.20 4.86 32.38
N LYS A 161 -7.52 4.31 31.21
CA LYS A 161 -7.32 4.99 29.92
C LYS A 161 -8.24 6.19 29.75
N PHE A 162 -9.47 6.15 30.25
CA PHE A 162 -10.39 7.29 30.18
C PHE A 162 -10.09 8.36 31.22
N SER A 163 -9.63 7.99 32.41
CA SER A 163 -9.17 8.97 33.41
C SER A 163 -7.81 9.60 33.07
N SER A 164 -7.02 9.00 32.17
CA SER A 164 -5.81 9.64 31.61
C SER A 164 -6.08 10.70 30.54
N PHE A 165 -7.34 10.94 30.16
CA PHE A 165 -7.76 12.01 29.25
C PHE A 165 -8.46 13.19 29.98
N GLN A 166 -8.53 13.17 31.32
CA GLN A 166 -8.90 14.31 32.14
C GLN A 166 -7.65 14.98 32.72
#